data_AF-A0A316KZ06-F1
#
_entry.id   AF-A0A316KZ06-F1
#
_cell.length_a   1.000
_cell.length_b   1.000
_cell.length_c   1.000
_cell.angle_alpha   90.00
_cell.angle_beta   90.00
_cell.angle_gamma   90.00
#
_symmetry.space_group_name_H-M   'P 1'
#
loop_
_entity.id
_entity.type
_entity.pdbx_description
1 polymer ?
#
loop_
_entity_poly.entity_id
_entity_poly.type
_entity_poly.pdbx_seq_one_letter_code
_entity_poly.pdbx_strand_id
1 'polypeptide(L)'
;MFFLNAYKLLQKKRRPTFIPLFYISCFSFVFGQTKSNDQYHEWFDGLVGIENTALYNGIGYIEKYKVINDYHKFYKTTDFLPGSIVYDKNYYSGLEMKYDLDEDLIVLNLKHGLRIVLLQPIKKKVMRFTIDNHSFININDSLASAFNILGFHEVLLENSSFQLLEKHQKKRFQRKGKNTVYHEFKSRNFNILHYNNEYFTVKNRKDFTKIFPEFKKQIETYSKKKSFPKSTYRQHLVSLARRIHELLLEQKINSK
;
A
#
# COMPACT_ATOMS: atom_id res chain seq x y z
N MET A 1 -61.25 61.76 -24.40
CA MET A 1 -62.40 61.35 -25.23
C MET A 1 -61.93 60.14 -26.04
N PHE A 2 -62.01 58.93 -25.45
CA PHE A 2 -63.13 57.98 -25.62
C PHE A 2 -63.07 57.34 -27.03
N PHE A 3 -63.00 56.03 -27.30
CA PHE A 3 -63.15 54.74 -26.62
C PHE A 3 -62.44 53.70 -27.55
N LEU A 4 -61.60 52.76 -27.09
CA LEU A 4 -61.97 51.39 -26.68
C LEU A 4 -63.13 50.74 -27.48
N ASN A 5 -62.85 49.87 -28.47
CA ASN A 5 -63.46 48.53 -28.60
C ASN A 5 -63.15 47.86 -29.96
N ALA A 6 -62.31 46.84 -29.93
CA ALA A 6 -62.52 45.61 -30.70
C ALA A 6 -61.85 44.47 -29.94
N TYR A 7 -62.46 44.18 -28.78
CA TYR A 7 -62.18 43.01 -27.95
C TYR A 7 -62.64 41.74 -28.70
N LYS A 8 -61.92 40.63 -28.49
CA LYS A 8 -62.26 39.23 -28.85
C LYS A 8 -62.20 38.85 -30.35
N LEU A 9 -61.12 38.15 -30.71
CA LEU A 9 -61.15 36.69 -30.90
C LEU A 9 -59.74 36.21 -31.28
N LEU A 10 -59.38 35.01 -30.81
CA LEU A 10 -58.17 34.24 -31.17
C LEU A 10 -56.86 34.59 -30.42
N GLN A 11 -56.87 34.44 -29.10
CA GLN A 11 -55.67 33.91 -28.41
C GLN A 11 -56.01 32.58 -27.74
N LYS A 12 -55.80 31.50 -28.51
CA LYS A 12 -55.77 30.12 -28.02
C LYS A 12 -54.54 29.95 -27.13
N LYS A 13 -54.74 30.15 -25.83
CA LYS A 13 -53.73 30.04 -24.76
C LYS A 13 -53.24 28.59 -24.64
N ARG A 14 -52.21 28.19 -25.39
CA ARG A 14 -51.45 26.96 -25.13
C ARG A 14 -50.50 27.25 -23.97
N ARG A 15 -50.83 26.70 -22.79
CA ARG A 15 -49.93 26.69 -21.63
C ARG A 15 -48.78 25.72 -21.93
N PRO A 16 -47.50 26.12 -21.86
CA PRO A 16 -46.42 25.15 -21.86
C PRO A 16 -46.35 24.52 -20.46
N THR A 17 -46.71 23.25 -20.37
CA THR A 17 -46.42 22.39 -19.21
C THR A 17 -44.91 22.22 -19.11
N PHE A 18 -44.27 22.93 -18.19
CA PHE A 18 -42.90 22.68 -17.77
C PHE A 18 -42.87 21.40 -16.92
N ILE A 19 -42.40 20.30 -17.51
CA ILE A 19 -42.04 19.08 -16.78
C ILE A 19 -40.57 19.25 -16.40
N PRO A 20 -40.21 19.38 -15.11
CA PRO A 20 -38.81 19.38 -14.73
C PRO A 20 -38.28 17.94 -14.86
N LEU A 21 -37.48 17.69 -15.89
CA LEU A 21 -36.72 16.46 -16.02
C LEU A 21 -35.64 16.47 -14.92
N PHE A 22 -35.93 15.78 -13.81
CA PHE A 22 -34.98 15.57 -12.72
C PHE A 22 -33.87 14.65 -13.26
N TYR A 23 -32.78 15.23 -13.78
CA TYR A 23 -31.56 14.50 -14.09
C TYR A 23 -30.97 14.01 -12.76
N ILE A 24 -31.40 12.82 -12.33
CA ILE A 24 -30.70 12.04 -11.31
C ILE A 24 -29.38 11.64 -11.97
N SER A 25 -28.34 12.44 -11.77
CA SER A 25 -26.98 11.97 -11.99
C SER A 25 -26.71 10.95 -10.88
N CYS A 26 -26.96 9.68 -11.21
CA CYS A 26 -26.38 8.57 -10.47
C CYS A 26 -24.86 8.72 -10.57
N PHE A 27 -24.26 9.37 -9.56
CA PHE A 27 -22.85 9.16 -9.24
C PHE A 27 -22.72 7.70 -8.83
N SER A 28 -22.55 6.83 -9.81
CA SER A 28 -22.09 5.47 -9.59
C SER A 28 -20.64 5.57 -9.13
N PHE A 29 -20.43 5.68 -7.82
CA PHE A 29 -19.17 5.24 -7.23
C PHE A 29 -19.08 3.73 -7.45
N VAL A 30 -18.48 3.34 -8.57
CA VAL A 30 -18.14 1.95 -8.86
C VAL A 30 -17.04 1.56 -7.89
N PHE A 31 -17.41 0.91 -6.80
CA PHE A 31 -16.47 0.12 -6.02
C PHE A 31 -16.26 -1.21 -6.76
N GLY A 32 -15.20 -1.28 -7.55
CA GLY A 32 -14.78 -2.52 -8.18
C GLY A 32 -14.34 -3.53 -7.12
N GLN A 33 -15.07 -4.63 -6.98
CA GLN A 33 -14.67 -5.76 -6.16
C GLN A 33 -13.47 -6.46 -6.81
N THR A 34 -12.34 -6.49 -6.11
CA THR A 34 -11.03 -6.91 -6.64
C THR A 34 -10.94 -8.41 -6.97
N LYS A 35 -11.87 -9.23 -6.47
CA LYS A 35 -11.78 -10.69 -6.55
C LYS A 35 -12.04 -11.28 -7.95
N SER A 36 -12.70 -10.54 -8.85
CA SER A 36 -12.94 -11.00 -10.23
C SER A 36 -11.81 -10.65 -11.21
N ASN A 37 -10.89 -9.77 -10.83
CA ASN A 37 -9.87 -9.24 -11.73
C ASN A 37 -8.66 -10.18 -11.84
N ASP A 38 -8.27 -10.86 -10.75
CA ASP A 38 -7.14 -11.79 -10.74
C ASP A 38 -7.31 -12.90 -11.80
N GLN A 39 -8.51 -13.50 -11.89
CA GLN A 39 -8.81 -14.53 -12.88
C GLN A 39 -8.68 -14.04 -14.33
N TYR A 40 -9.07 -12.80 -14.60
CA TYR A 40 -8.92 -12.21 -15.93
C TYR A 40 -7.45 -11.97 -16.28
N HIS A 41 -6.67 -11.46 -15.33
CA HIS A 41 -5.23 -11.24 -15.50
C HIS A 41 -4.48 -12.57 -15.69
N GLU A 42 -4.79 -13.59 -14.88
CA GLU A 42 -4.21 -14.93 -15.02
C GLU A 42 -4.61 -15.60 -16.34
N TRP A 43 -5.85 -15.42 -16.80
CA TRP A 43 -6.27 -15.90 -18.11
C TRP A 43 -5.52 -15.22 -19.25
N PHE A 44 -5.40 -13.89 -19.20
CA PHE A 44 -4.67 -13.12 -20.22
C PHE A 44 -3.19 -13.48 -20.23
N ASP A 45 -2.54 -13.51 -19.06
CA ASP A 45 -1.13 -13.89 -18.92
C ASP A 45 -0.90 -15.35 -19.33
N GLY A 46 -1.86 -16.24 -19.07
CA GLY A 46 -1.83 -17.63 -19.55
C GLY A 46 -1.95 -17.74 -21.08
N LEU A 47 -2.63 -16.79 -21.73
CA LEU A 47 -2.80 -16.75 -23.18
C LEU A 47 -1.59 -16.13 -23.90
N VAL A 48 -0.99 -15.10 -23.30
CA VAL A 48 0.18 -14.39 -23.86
C VAL A 48 1.51 -15.07 -23.46
N GLY A 49 1.54 -15.76 -22.32
CA GLY A 49 2.75 -16.29 -21.70
C GLY A 49 3.48 -15.21 -20.89
N ILE A 50 3.79 -15.50 -19.61
CA ILE A 50 4.45 -14.57 -18.70
C ILE A 50 5.82 -14.11 -19.25
N GLU A 51 6.48 -14.95 -20.04
CA GLU A 51 7.75 -14.70 -20.72
C GLU A 51 7.70 -13.58 -21.76
N ASN A 52 6.51 -13.28 -22.28
CA ASN A 52 6.30 -12.21 -23.26
C ASN A 52 5.87 -10.89 -22.60
N THR A 53 5.82 -10.83 -21.26
CA THR A 53 5.40 -9.65 -20.52
C THR A 53 6.59 -8.77 -20.11
N ALA A 54 6.31 -7.52 -19.75
CA ALA A 54 7.33 -6.60 -19.25
C ALA A 54 8.02 -7.12 -17.97
N LEU A 55 7.35 -8.00 -17.21
CA LEU A 55 7.88 -8.60 -15.98
C LEU A 55 9.10 -9.49 -16.24
N TYR A 56 9.15 -10.15 -17.41
CA TYR A 56 10.24 -11.05 -17.78
C TYR A 56 11.54 -10.32 -18.15
N ASN A 57 11.50 -9.00 -18.36
CA ASN A 57 12.68 -8.15 -18.62
C ASN A 57 13.46 -7.79 -17.34
N GLY A 58 13.34 -8.59 -16.29
CA GLY A 58 14.12 -8.46 -15.06
C GLY A 58 15.58 -8.93 -15.22
N ILE A 59 16.38 -8.76 -14.18
CA ILE A 59 17.76 -9.26 -14.14
C ILE A 59 17.75 -10.65 -13.50
N GLY A 60 18.53 -11.60 -14.02
CA GLY A 60 18.66 -12.93 -13.41
C GLY A 60 19.17 -12.85 -11.97
N TYR A 61 18.55 -13.59 -11.05
CA TYR A 61 18.92 -13.61 -9.64
C TYR A 61 19.89 -14.76 -9.34
N ILE A 62 21.00 -14.45 -8.64
CA ILE A 62 21.99 -15.41 -8.16
C ILE A 62 22.15 -15.22 -6.65
N GLU A 63 22.06 -16.31 -5.88
CA GLU A 63 22.30 -16.26 -4.44
C GLU A 63 23.79 -16.05 -4.14
N LYS A 64 24.10 -14.98 -3.40
CA LYS A 64 25.48 -14.54 -3.14
C LYS A 64 26.01 -15.03 -1.78
N TYR A 65 25.13 -15.31 -0.83
CA TYR A 65 25.54 -15.51 0.57
C TYR A 65 25.20 -16.90 1.09
N LYS A 66 26.21 -17.54 1.68
CA LYS A 66 26.02 -18.73 2.53
C LYS A 66 25.53 -18.27 3.91
N VAL A 67 24.39 -18.80 4.32
CA VAL A 67 23.75 -18.55 5.62
C VAL A 67 24.01 -19.74 6.55
N ILE A 68 24.17 -19.48 7.85
CA ILE A 68 24.10 -20.51 8.90
C ILE A 68 22.80 -20.29 9.67
N ASN A 69 22.02 -21.36 9.85
CA ASN A 69 20.75 -21.40 10.58
C ASN A 69 19.63 -20.55 9.92
N ASP A 70 18.56 -20.29 10.68
CA ASP A 70 17.38 -19.56 10.22
C ASP A 70 17.59 -18.03 10.10
N TYR A 71 18.83 -17.55 10.20
CA TYR A 71 19.17 -16.13 10.07
C TYR A 71 19.34 -15.72 8.61
N HIS A 72 18.31 -15.91 7.79
CA HIS A 72 18.31 -15.58 6.36
C HIS A 72 17.86 -14.14 6.07
N LYS A 73 18.10 -13.63 4.84
CA LYS A 73 17.75 -12.26 4.42
C LYS A 73 16.30 -12.04 3.99
N PHE A 74 15.59 -13.11 3.66
CA PHE A 74 14.22 -13.02 3.12
C PHE A 74 13.15 -12.67 4.18
N TYR A 75 12.02 -12.16 3.71
CA TYR A 75 10.80 -11.92 4.47
C TYR A 75 10.16 -13.24 4.92
N LYS A 76 9.90 -13.37 6.23
CA LYS A 76 9.31 -14.52 6.95
C LYS A 76 10.01 -15.88 6.81
N THR A 77 10.22 -16.38 5.60
CA THR A 77 10.80 -17.70 5.28
C THR A 77 11.82 -17.60 4.15
N THR A 78 12.63 -18.64 4.00
CA THR A 78 13.49 -18.86 2.83
C THR A 78 12.74 -19.38 1.61
N ASP A 79 11.49 -19.81 1.76
CA ASP A 79 10.68 -20.37 0.67
C ASP A 79 10.03 -19.28 -0.18
N PHE A 80 9.60 -19.65 -1.39
CA PHE A 80 8.78 -18.74 -2.19
C PHE A 80 7.37 -18.68 -1.61
N LEU A 81 6.85 -17.47 -1.49
CA LEU A 81 5.52 -17.18 -0.97
C LEU A 81 4.62 -16.70 -2.11
N PRO A 82 3.32 -16.99 -2.07
CA PRO A 82 2.38 -16.51 -3.06
C PRO A 82 2.22 -14.99 -2.95
N GLY A 83 1.97 -14.33 -4.08
CA GLY A 83 1.81 -12.90 -4.14
C GLY A 83 1.38 -12.36 -5.50
N SER A 84 1.31 -11.04 -5.58
CA SER A 84 1.02 -10.29 -6.80
C SER A 84 1.87 -9.03 -6.87
N ILE A 85 2.09 -8.47 -8.06
CA ILE A 85 2.91 -7.28 -8.26
C ILE A 85 2.24 -6.32 -9.24
N VAL A 86 2.26 -5.03 -8.91
CA VAL A 86 2.01 -3.96 -9.88
C VAL A 86 3.37 -3.48 -10.38
N TYR A 87 3.69 -3.86 -11.62
CA TYR A 87 4.95 -3.57 -12.27
C TYR A 87 4.70 -2.78 -13.57
N ASP A 88 5.28 -1.60 -13.67
CA ASP A 88 5.13 -0.71 -14.82
C ASP A 88 3.65 -0.47 -15.18
N LYS A 89 2.83 -0.18 -14.16
CA LYS A 89 1.37 0.03 -14.21
C LYS A 89 0.53 -1.20 -14.58
N ASN A 90 1.14 -2.36 -14.81
CA ASN A 90 0.44 -3.63 -15.07
C ASN A 90 0.39 -4.47 -13.80
N TYR A 91 -0.71 -5.19 -13.61
CA TYR A 91 -0.91 -6.07 -12.46
C TYR A 91 -0.72 -7.53 -12.87
N TYR A 92 0.10 -8.26 -12.10
CA TYR A 92 0.37 -9.67 -12.28
C TYR A 92 0.08 -10.41 -10.98
N SER A 93 -0.80 -11.40 -10.99
CA SER A 93 -1.14 -12.25 -9.84
C SER A 93 -0.57 -13.67 -10.01
N GLY A 94 -0.86 -14.55 -9.05
CA GLY A 94 -0.43 -15.96 -9.10
C GLY A 94 1.10 -16.16 -9.03
N LEU A 95 1.84 -15.17 -8.55
CA LEU A 95 3.30 -15.21 -8.55
C LEU A 95 3.85 -15.90 -7.30
N GLU A 96 4.93 -16.66 -7.47
CA GLU A 96 5.77 -17.18 -6.39
C GLU A 96 6.98 -16.24 -6.21
N MET A 97 7.13 -15.64 -5.02
CA MET A 97 8.17 -14.62 -4.79
C MET A 97 8.83 -14.69 -3.42
N LYS A 98 10.04 -14.14 -3.34
CA LYS A 98 10.73 -13.81 -2.09
C LYS A 98 10.98 -12.31 -2.04
N TYR A 99 11.00 -11.76 -0.83
CA TYR A 99 11.40 -10.38 -0.59
C TYR A 99 12.69 -10.36 0.23
N ASP A 100 13.81 -9.95 -0.37
CA ASP A 100 15.10 -9.79 0.29
C ASP A 100 15.11 -8.47 1.08
N LEU A 101 15.15 -8.57 2.42
CA LEU A 101 15.09 -7.44 3.33
C LEU A 101 16.44 -6.76 3.56
N ASP A 102 17.54 -7.31 3.06
CA ASP A 102 18.87 -6.73 3.17
C ASP A 102 19.20 -5.87 1.95
N GLU A 103 18.89 -6.34 0.74
CA GLU A 103 19.05 -5.57 -0.51
C GLU A 103 17.77 -4.82 -0.93
N ASP A 104 16.64 -5.05 -0.23
CA ASP A 104 15.34 -4.43 -0.49
C ASP A 104 14.88 -4.63 -1.95
N LEU A 105 14.84 -5.90 -2.37
CA LEU A 105 14.51 -6.37 -3.72
C LEU A 105 13.57 -7.58 -3.71
N ILE A 106 12.83 -7.77 -4.80
CA ILE A 106 11.94 -8.91 -5.00
C ILE A 106 12.63 -9.94 -5.90
N VAL A 107 12.49 -11.21 -5.57
CA VAL A 107 12.92 -12.34 -6.40
C VAL A 107 11.69 -13.13 -6.80
N LEU A 108 11.40 -13.18 -8.08
CA LEU A 108 10.30 -13.95 -8.65
C LEU A 108 10.80 -15.32 -9.10
N ASN A 109 10.02 -16.35 -8.84
CA ASN A 109 10.16 -17.66 -9.45
C ASN A 109 9.16 -17.77 -10.60
N LEU A 110 9.64 -17.57 -11.83
CA LEU A 110 8.82 -17.73 -13.02
C LEU A 110 9.11 -19.11 -13.64
N LYS A 111 8.06 -19.88 -13.89
CA LYS A 111 8.14 -21.17 -14.56
C LYS A 111 7.87 -20.95 -16.05
N HIS A 112 8.73 -21.48 -16.91
CA HIS A 112 8.53 -21.55 -18.35
C HIS A 112 8.78 -22.99 -18.82
N GLY A 113 7.70 -23.74 -19.04
CA GLY A 113 7.76 -25.19 -19.23
C GLY A 113 8.41 -25.89 -18.04
N LEU A 114 9.49 -26.63 -18.30
CA LEU A 114 10.28 -27.31 -17.25
C LEU A 114 11.39 -26.43 -16.63
N ARG A 115 11.56 -25.20 -17.10
CA ARG A 115 12.64 -24.32 -16.65
C ARG A 115 12.15 -23.36 -15.57
N ILE A 116 12.90 -23.29 -14.48
CA ILE A 116 12.75 -22.29 -13.43
C ILE A 116 13.66 -21.11 -13.77
N VAL A 117 13.09 -19.91 -13.82
CA VAL A 117 13.83 -18.67 -14.04
C VAL A 117 13.62 -17.75 -12.85
N LEU A 118 14.71 -17.47 -12.13
CA LEU A 118 14.69 -16.54 -11.02
C LEU A 118 14.99 -15.13 -11.52
N LEU A 119 14.02 -14.24 -11.43
CA LEU A 119 14.14 -12.86 -11.90
C LEU A 119 14.02 -11.85 -10.76
N GLN A 120 14.79 -10.79 -10.87
CA GLN A 120 14.67 -9.59 -10.06
C GLN A 120 14.02 -8.49 -10.91
N PRO A 121 12.76 -8.11 -10.62
CA PRO A 121 12.13 -6.96 -11.25
C PRO A 121 12.93 -5.68 -10.98
N ILE A 122 12.94 -4.76 -11.95
CA ILE A 122 13.59 -3.47 -11.77
C ILE A 122 12.84 -2.69 -10.69
N LYS A 123 13.47 -2.48 -9.53
CA LYS A 123 12.84 -1.87 -8.34
C LYS A 123 12.04 -0.60 -8.62
N LYS A 124 12.58 0.33 -9.43
CA LYS A 124 11.91 1.60 -9.76
C LYS A 124 10.58 1.44 -10.51
N LYS A 125 10.37 0.29 -11.16
CA LYS A 125 9.13 -0.04 -11.90
C LYS A 125 8.13 -0.81 -11.04
N VAL A 126 8.53 -1.30 -9.88
CA VAL A 126 7.62 -1.93 -8.91
C VAL A 126 6.91 -0.83 -8.14
N MET A 127 5.59 -0.72 -8.29
CA MET A 127 4.78 0.28 -7.57
C MET A 127 4.28 -0.27 -6.24
N ARG A 128 3.73 -1.49 -6.26
CA ARG A 128 3.27 -2.22 -5.07
C ARG A 128 3.36 -3.72 -5.33
N PHE A 129 3.37 -4.50 -4.27
CA PHE A 129 3.24 -5.96 -4.36
C PHE A 129 2.52 -6.51 -3.13
N THR A 130 2.04 -7.74 -3.23
CA THR A 130 1.59 -8.52 -2.10
C THR A 130 2.47 -9.76 -1.95
N ILE A 131 2.73 -10.18 -0.72
CA ILE A 131 3.44 -11.42 -0.41
C ILE A 131 2.85 -11.99 0.87
N ASP A 132 2.38 -13.25 0.83
CA ASP A 132 1.76 -13.91 2.00
C ASP A 132 0.67 -13.06 2.66
N ASN A 133 -0.22 -12.50 1.83
CA ASN A 133 -1.34 -11.62 2.21
C ASN A 133 -0.94 -10.27 2.85
N HIS A 134 0.32 -9.87 2.78
CA HIS A 134 0.80 -8.55 3.21
C HIS A 134 1.04 -7.65 1.99
N SER A 135 0.49 -6.43 2.01
CA SER A 135 0.65 -5.44 0.94
C SER A 135 1.83 -4.52 1.21
N PHE A 136 2.65 -4.30 0.20
CA PHE A 136 3.81 -3.42 0.23
C PHE A 136 3.71 -2.36 -0.86
N ILE A 137 4.09 -1.13 -0.55
CA ILE A 137 4.21 -0.02 -1.51
C ILE A 137 5.67 0.40 -1.65
N ASN A 138 6.06 0.83 -2.85
CA ASN A 138 7.38 1.37 -3.11
C ASN A 138 7.37 2.89 -2.99
N ILE A 139 8.09 3.42 -2.01
CA ILE A 139 8.25 4.86 -1.82
C ILE A 139 9.57 5.27 -2.47
N ASN A 140 9.49 6.15 -3.47
CA ASN A 140 10.65 6.57 -4.26
C ASN A 140 10.70 8.09 -4.55
N ASP A 141 9.97 8.88 -3.78
CA ASP A 141 9.94 10.34 -3.90
C ASP A 141 11.14 11.02 -3.19
N SER A 142 11.37 12.29 -3.50
CA SER A 142 12.49 13.07 -2.98
C SER A 142 12.38 13.36 -1.47
N LEU A 143 11.17 13.57 -0.95
CA LEU A 143 10.94 13.75 0.49
C LEU A 143 11.36 12.50 1.24
N ALA A 144 10.97 11.34 0.72
CA ALA A 144 11.33 10.05 1.28
C ALA A 144 12.84 9.80 1.28
N SER A 145 13.56 10.27 0.25
CA SER A 145 15.01 10.23 0.20
C SER A 145 15.64 11.03 1.34
N ALA A 146 15.14 12.23 1.64
CA ALA A 146 15.69 13.09 2.69
C ALA A 146 15.59 12.46 4.09
N PHE A 147 14.58 11.63 4.33
CA PHE A 147 14.35 10.96 5.61
C PHE A 147 14.84 9.49 5.65
N ASN A 148 15.53 9.01 4.61
CA ASN A 148 15.99 7.62 4.49
C ASN A 148 14.85 6.57 4.58
N ILE A 149 13.70 6.88 4.01
CA ILE A 149 12.50 6.03 3.99
C ILE A 149 12.17 5.52 2.58
N LEU A 150 13.20 5.30 1.75
CA LEU A 150 13.03 4.79 0.39
C LEU A 150 12.73 3.28 0.35
N GLY A 151 12.16 2.85 -0.76
CA GLY A 151 11.94 1.45 -1.11
C GLY A 151 10.64 0.88 -0.57
N PHE A 152 10.60 -0.42 -0.35
CA PHE A 152 9.35 -1.11 -0.05
C PHE A 152 8.96 -0.99 1.43
N HIS A 153 7.68 -0.69 1.68
CA HIS A 153 7.09 -0.54 3.01
C HIS A 153 5.78 -1.32 3.08
N GLU A 154 5.60 -2.10 4.14
CA GLU A 154 4.35 -2.79 4.40
C GLU A 154 3.26 -1.79 4.82
N VAL A 155 2.07 -1.90 4.26
CA VAL A 155 0.90 -1.10 4.65
C VAL A 155 0.23 -1.77 5.84
N LEU A 156 0.34 -1.16 7.02
CA LEU A 156 -0.28 -1.65 8.25
C LEU A 156 -1.73 -1.18 8.41
N LEU A 157 -1.99 0.05 7.99
CA LEU A 157 -3.29 0.70 8.01
C LEU A 157 -3.31 1.78 6.92
N GLU A 158 -4.38 1.82 6.15
CA GLU A 158 -4.61 2.84 5.14
C GLU A 158 -6.05 3.34 5.29
N ASN A 159 -6.22 4.65 5.37
CA ASN A 159 -7.53 5.29 5.50
C ASN A 159 -7.50 6.67 4.83
N SER A 160 -8.63 7.37 4.82
CA SER A 160 -8.76 8.68 4.18
C SER A 160 -7.94 9.79 4.81
N SER A 161 -7.40 9.59 6.02
CA SER A 161 -6.64 10.60 6.75
C SER A 161 -5.13 10.39 6.63
N PHE A 162 -4.65 9.16 6.69
CA PHE A 162 -3.22 8.83 6.65
C PHE A 162 -2.97 7.35 6.33
N GLN A 163 -1.70 7.02 6.09
CA GLN A 163 -1.20 5.65 6.02
C GLN A 163 -0.20 5.38 7.15
N LEU A 164 -0.36 4.24 7.82
CA LEU A 164 0.64 3.68 8.74
C LEU A 164 1.41 2.58 8.01
N LEU A 165 2.72 2.71 7.97
CA LEU A 165 3.63 1.87 7.21
C LEU A 165 4.67 1.23 8.13
N GLU A 166 5.17 0.05 7.75
CA GLU A 166 6.33 -0.60 8.39
C GLU A 166 7.42 -0.86 7.35
N LYS A 167 8.61 -0.32 7.60
CA LYS A 167 9.80 -0.69 6.86
C LYS A 167 10.41 -1.93 7.49
N HIS A 168 10.45 -3.02 6.73
CA HIS A 168 11.18 -4.22 7.09
C HIS A 168 12.60 -4.14 6.54
N GLN A 169 13.60 -4.36 7.39
CA GLN A 169 14.98 -4.49 6.96
C GLN A 169 15.66 -5.60 7.73
N LYS A 170 16.66 -6.21 7.12
CA LYS A 170 17.63 -7.04 7.83
C LYS A 170 19.00 -6.44 7.65
N LYS A 171 19.78 -6.41 8.73
CA LYS A 171 21.19 -6.02 8.69
C LYS A 171 22.03 -7.28 8.61
N ARG A 172 22.89 -7.36 7.60
CA ARG A 172 23.89 -8.41 7.42
C ARG A 172 25.04 -8.31 8.44
N PHE A 173 25.46 -9.45 8.96
CA PHE A 173 26.62 -9.61 9.81
C PHE A 173 27.46 -10.78 9.32
N GLN A 174 28.77 -10.57 9.22
CA GLN A 174 29.70 -11.63 8.86
C GLN A 174 30.08 -12.46 10.09
N ARG A 175 30.21 -13.77 9.90
CA ARG A 175 30.70 -14.74 10.88
C ARG A 175 31.86 -15.51 10.25
N LYS A 176 32.99 -15.54 10.94
CA LYS A 176 34.14 -16.36 10.54
C LYS A 176 33.94 -17.77 11.12
N GLY A 177 33.69 -18.74 10.25
CA GLY A 177 33.83 -20.15 10.59
C GLY A 177 35.28 -20.61 10.46
N LYS A 178 35.55 -21.90 10.75
CA LYS A 178 36.91 -22.47 10.66
C LYS A 178 37.53 -22.27 9.27
N ASN A 179 36.81 -22.61 8.19
CA ASN A 179 37.31 -22.52 6.81
C ASN A 179 36.35 -21.77 5.85
N THR A 180 35.31 -21.12 6.36
CA THR A 180 34.28 -20.49 5.52
C THR A 180 33.69 -19.26 6.22
N VAL A 181 33.37 -18.25 5.43
CA VAL A 181 32.64 -17.06 5.86
C VAL A 181 31.14 -17.31 5.71
N TYR A 182 30.41 -17.00 6.76
CA TYR A 182 28.96 -17.12 6.79
C TYR A 182 28.32 -15.78 7.12
N HIS A 183 27.05 -15.66 6.81
CA HIS A 183 26.28 -14.44 7.02
C HIS A 183 25.07 -14.72 7.89
N GLU A 184 24.85 -13.85 8.87
CA GLU A 184 23.63 -13.77 9.66
C GLU A 184 22.90 -12.47 9.35
N PHE A 185 21.59 -12.54 9.26
CA PHE A 185 20.76 -11.38 8.97
C PHE A 185 19.81 -11.12 10.14
N LYS A 186 19.92 -9.94 10.78
CA LYS A 186 19.08 -9.57 11.94
C LYS A 186 18.10 -8.46 11.60
N SER A 187 16.85 -8.62 11.99
CA SER A 187 15.77 -7.68 11.68
C SER A 187 15.98 -6.30 12.34
N ARG A 188 15.65 -5.26 11.58
CA ARG A 188 15.64 -3.86 12.00
C ARG A 188 14.43 -3.17 11.35
N ASN A 189 13.29 -3.23 12.01
CA ASN A 189 12.07 -2.62 11.49
C ASN A 189 11.85 -1.24 12.12
N PHE A 190 11.17 -0.36 11.40
CA PHE A 190 10.67 0.90 11.92
C PHE A 190 9.36 1.28 11.24
N ASN A 191 8.57 2.13 11.89
CA ASN A 191 7.24 2.51 11.40
C ASN A 191 7.22 3.97 10.98
N ILE A 192 6.46 4.23 9.91
CA ILE A 192 6.30 5.55 9.31
C ILE A 192 4.81 5.86 9.29
N LEU A 193 4.43 7.06 9.68
CA LEU A 193 3.11 7.63 9.43
C LEU A 193 3.24 8.60 8.26
N HIS A 194 2.51 8.35 7.17
CA HIS A 194 2.37 9.29 6.07
C HIS A 194 1.08 10.08 6.28
N TYR A 195 1.21 11.36 6.62
CA TYR A 195 0.10 12.24 6.98
C TYR A 195 0.38 13.65 6.45
N ASN A 196 -0.63 14.30 5.86
CA ASN A 196 -0.50 15.65 5.26
C ASN A 196 0.69 15.79 4.29
N ASN A 197 0.91 14.77 3.45
CA ASN A 197 2.00 14.73 2.46
C ASN A 197 3.41 14.78 3.07
N GLU A 198 3.53 14.42 4.35
CA GLU A 198 4.79 14.31 5.08
C GLU A 198 4.94 12.94 5.73
N TYR A 199 6.18 12.55 5.98
CA TYR A 199 6.52 11.26 6.60
C TYR A 199 7.10 11.45 7.99
N PHE A 200 6.51 10.75 8.96
CA PHE A 200 6.92 10.81 10.36
C PHE A 200 7.35 9.42 10.85
N THR A 201 8.57 9.29 11.35
CA THR A 201 8.94 8.07 12.08
C THR A 201 8.16 8.01 13.39
N VAL A 202 7.38 6.95 13.59
CA VAL A 202 6.57 6.74 14.79
C VAL A 202 7.01 5.47 15.51
N LYS A 203 7.26 5.56 16.81
CA LYS A 203 7.63 4.38 17.62
C LYS A 203 6.82 4.24 18.90
N ASN A 204 6.26 5.33 19.39
CA ASN A 204 5.49 5.31 20.63
C ASN A 204 4.45 6.42 20.64
N ARG A 205 3.64 6.41 21.71
CA ARG A 205 2.61 7.40 21.98
C ARG A 205 3.09 8.85 21.88
N LYS A 206 4.30 9.17 22.35
CA LYS A 206 4.86 10.53 22.33
C LYS A 206 4.99 11.06 20.90
N ASP A 207 5.35 10.20 19.95
CA ASP A 207 5.50 10.62 18.56
C ASP A 207 4.14 10.97 17.95
N PHE A 208 3.10 10.16 18.21
CA PHE A 208 1.73 10.49 17.82
C PHE A 208 1.24 11.79 18.48
N THR A 209 1.54 12.03 19.76
CA THR A 209 1.17 13.28 20.43
C THR A 209 1.82 14.52 19.81
N LYS A 210 3.01 14.39 19.21
CA LYS A 210 3.65 15.50 18.49
C LYS A 210 2.98 15.78 17.14
N ILE A 211 2.52 14.73 16.47
CA ILE A 211 1.87 14.84 15.15
C ILE A 211 0.42 15.34 15.32
N PHE A 212 -0.26 14.90 16.37
CA PHE A 212 -1.67 15.22 16.67
C PHE A 212 -1.81 15.87 18.07
N PRO A 213 -1.28 17.10 18.26
CA PRO A 213 -1.31 17.78 19.55
C PRO A 213 -2.74 18.04 20.07
N GLU A 214 -3.72 18.22 19.17
CA GLU A 214 -5.13 18.42 19.47
C GLU A 214 -5.78 17.22 20.18
N PHE A 215 -5.24 16.01 19.97
CA PHE A 215 -5.74 14.77 20.61
C PHE A 215 -4.84 14.29 21.75
N LYS A 216 -3.98 15.16 22.28
CA LYS A 216 -3.01 14.78 23.32
C LYS A 216 -3.64 14.03 24.49
N LYS A 217 -4.77 14.51 25.02
CA LYS A 217 -5.44 13.88 26.17
C LYS A 217 -5.94 12.47 25.83
N GLN A 218 -6.60 12.32 24.68
CA GLN A 218 -7.14 11.05 24.19
C GLN A 218 -6.03 10.03 23.92
N ILE A 219 -4.93 10.48 23.31
CA ILE A 219 -3.73 9.67 23.05
C ILE A 219 -3.08 9.24 24.37
N GLU A 220 -2.97 10.14 25.35
CA GLU A 220 -2.42 9.83 26.67
C GLU A 220 -3.26 8.81 27.44
N THR A 221 -4.58 8.84 27.31
CA THR A 221 -5.50 7.86 27.92
C THR A 221 -5.38 6.47 27.30
N TYR A 222 -5.00 6.34 26.02
CA TYR A 222 -4.93 5.06 25.30
C TYR A 222 -4.02 4.01 25.97
N SER A 223 -2.92 4.43 26.59
CA SER A 223 -2.03 3.52 27.32
C SER A 223 -1.33 4.26 28.45
N LYS A 224 -1.34 3.68 29.66
CA LYS A 224 -0.58 4.19 30.81
C LYS A 224 0.95 4.08 30.61
N LYS A 225 1.40 3.13 29.78
CA LYS A 225 2.83 2.90 29.50
C LYS A 225 3.31 3.84 28.39
N LYS A 226 4.48 4.45 28.59
CA LYS A 226 5.11 5.35 27.60
C LYS A 226 5.60 4.61 26.33
N SER A 227 5.92 3.32 26.44
CA SER A 227 6.36 2.47 25.32
C SER A 227 5.43 1.26 25.21
N PHE A 228 5.25 0.77 23.99
CA PHE A 228 4.50 -0.46 23.74
C PHE A 228 5.36 -1.69 24.05
N PRO A 229 4.78 -2.76 24.63
CA PRO A 229 5.47 -4.04 24.80
C PRO A 229 5.92 -4.60 23.46
N LYS A 230 7.13 -5.20 23.40
CA LYS A 230 7.69 -5.71 22.13
C LYS A 230 6.81 -6.77 21.47
N SER A 231 6.18 -7.66 22.24
CA SER A 231 5.33 -8.75 21.74
C SER A 231 4.05 -8.24 21.06
N THR A 232 3.48 -7.14 21.54
CA THR A 232 2.22 -6.56 21.04
C THR A 232 2.43 -5.20 20.37
N TYR A 233 3.68 -4.84 20.08
CA TYR A 233 4.09 -3.51 19.61
C TYR A 233 3.31 -3.09 18.36
N ARG A 234 3.27 -3.97 17.35
CA ARG A 234 2.56 -3.74 16.09
C ARG A 234 1.06 -3.56 16.31
N GLN A 235 0.44 -4.39 17.16
CA GLN A 235 -0.98 -4.31 17.48
C GLN A 235 -1.33 -2.99 18.17
N HIS A 236 -0.50 -2.52 19.09
CA HIS A 236 -0.68 -1.23 19.74
C HIS A 236 -0.54 -0.05 18.78
N LEU A 237 0.46 -0.07 17.88
CA LEU A 237 0.61 0.98 16.87
C LEU A 237 -0.62 1.08 15.97
N VAL A 238 -1.07 -0.05 15.43
CA VAL A 238 -2.24 -0.10 14.55
C VAL A 238 -3.50 0.36 15.28
N SER A 239 -3.69 -0.10 16.53
CA SER A 239 -4.88 0.24 17.32
C SER A 239 -4.90 1.71 17.74
N LEU A 240 -3.75 2.28 18.13
CA LEU A 240 -3.64 3.72 18.40
C LEU A 240 -3.89 4.54 17.13
N ALA A 241 -3.32 4.13 15.99
CA ALA A 241 -3.58 4.79 14.72
C ALA A 241 -5.06 4.76 14.36
N ARG A 242 -5.75 3.61 14.47
CA ARG A 242 -7.20 3.53 14.27
C ARG A 242 -7.98 4.52 15.15
N ARG A 243 -7.63 4.59 16.45
CA ARG A 243 -8.28 5.54 17.36
C ARG A 243 -8.07 6.99 16.93
N ILE A 244 -6.88 7.35 16.45
CA ILE A 244 -6.60 8.71 15.95
C ILE A 244 -7.41 8.99 14.67
N HIS A 245 -7.56 8.01 13.79
CA HIS A 245 -8.40 8.16 12.60
C HIS A 245 -9.87 8.46 12.99
N GLU A 246 -10.43 7.76 13.97
CA GLU A 246 -11.78 8.04 14.50
C GLU A 246 -11.91 9.47 15.02
N LEU A 247 -10.94 9.92 15.82
CA LEU A 247 -10.92 11.29 16.37
C LEU A 247 -10.87 12.37 15.28
N LEU A 248 -10.09 12.12 14.21
CA LEU A 248 -10.06 13.01 13.04
C LEU A 248 -11.40 13.07 12.30
N LEU A 249 -12.13 11.95 12.22
CA LEU A 249 -13.48 11.93 11.64
C LEU A 249 -14.48 12.69 12.52
N GLU A 250 -14.46 12.46 13.83
CA GLU A 250 -15.29 13.19 14.80
C GLU A 250 -15.06 14.70 14.70
N GLN A 251 -13.80 15.14 14.62
CA GLN A 251 -13.46 16.56 14.47
C GLN A 251 -13.98 17.16 13.16
N LYS A 252 -13.90 16.43 12.04
CA LYS A 252 -14.41 16.88 10.73
C LYS A 252 -15.95 16.98 10.68
N ILE A 253 -16.65 16.17 11.47
CA ILE A 253 -18.10 16.23 11.59
C ILE A 253 -18.51 17.46 12.40
N ASN A 254 -17.84 17.70 13.52
CA ASN A 254 -18.15 18.83 14.41
C ASN A 254 -17.73 20.20 13.86
N SER A 255 -16.95 20.24 12.77
CA SER A 255 -16.54 21.48 12.10
C SER A 255 -17.40 21.85 10.89
N LYS A 256 -18.42 21.04 10.56
CA LYS A 256 -19.43 21.32 9.52
C LYS A 256 -20.75 21.72 10.16
#